data_AF-A0A1Q5T5A6-F1
#
_entry.id   AF-A0A1Q5T5A6-F1
#
_cell.length_a   1.000
_cell.length_b   1.000
_cell.length_c   1.000
_cell.angle_alpha   90.00
_cell.angle_beta   90.00
_cell.angle_gamma   90.00
#
_symmetry.space_group_name_H-M   'P 1'
#
loop_
_entity.id
_entity.type
_entity.pdbx_description
1 polymer ?
#
loop_
_entity_poly.entity_id
_entity_poly.type
_entity_poly.pdbx_seq_one_letter_code
_entity_poly.pdbx_strand_id
1 'polypeptide(L)'
;MSEPWHLILDKLEIMQQEMAEMKANMATKQELEDIKTRMATKEELEHIKANMATKQELENIKANMATKQELEDMKANMATKAELNEIKADMAKGFAAVHQAIREIDAIVKRLEQNQEQQMQLLLRQERIIDMLCRRSLEHEAAISDLRLALKG
;
A
#
# COMPACT_ATOMS: atom_id res chain seq x y z
N MET A 1 -53.05 -97.89 -29.45
CA MET A 1 -51.69 -97.99 -28.86
C MET A 1 -50.91 -96.71 -29.14
N SER A 2 -51.19 -95.60 -28.44
CA SER A 2 -50.48 -94.33 -28.70
C SER A 2 -50.52 -93.35 -27.51
N GLU A 3 -50.48 -93.82 -26.26
CA GLU A 3 -50.62 -92.93 -25.08
C GLU A 3 -49.32 -92.60 -24.32
N PRO A 4 -48.32 -93.50 -24.19
CA PRO A 4 -47.10 -93.22 -23.43
C PRO A 4 -46.17 -92.19 -24.09
N TRP A 5 -46.19 -92.10 -25.43
CA TRP A 5 -45.29 -91.24 -26.19
C TRP A 5 -45.65 -89.75 -26.08
N HIS A 6 -46.94 -89.43 -25.97
CA HIS A 6 -47.40 -88.04 -25.79
C HIS A 6 -46.91 -87.47 -24.45
N LEU A 7 -47.00 -88.25 -23.36
CA LEU A 7 -46.55 -87.82 -22.04
C LEU A 7 -45.03 -87.54 -21.98
N ILE A 8 -44.24 -88.28 -22.76
CA ILE A 8 -42.79 -88.10 -22.86
C ILE A 8 -42.47 -86.84 -23.66
N LEU A 9 -43.21 -86.59 -24.76
CA LEU A 9 -43.10 -85.38 -25.55
C LEU A 9 -43.46 -84.13 -24.74
N ASP A 10 -44.57 -84.16 -23.99
CA ASP A 10 -45.00 -83.03 -23.15
C ASP A 10 -43.95 -82.66 -22.10
N LYS A 11 -43.33 -83.67 -21.46
CA LYS A 11 -42.24 -83.43 -20.49
C LYS A 11 -40.98 -82.86 -21.14
N LEU A 12 -40.64 -83.33 -22.34
CA LEU A 12 -39.52 -82.79 -23.11
C LEU A 12 -39.76 -81.33 -23.51
N GLU A 13 -40.99 -81.00 -23.88
CA GLU A 13 -41.40 -79.64 -24.24
C GLU A 13 -41.34 -78.70 -23.01
N ILE A 14 -41.85 -79.14 -21.87
CA ILE A 14 -41.72 -78.40 -20.59
C ILE A 14 -40.25 -78.20 -20.22
N MET A 15 -39.41 -79.24 -20.29
CA MET A 15 -37.97 -79.12 -20.00
C MET A 15 -37.24 -78.18 -20.97
N GLN A 16 -37.63 -78.16 -22.25
CA GLN A 16 -37.09 -77.20 -23.21
C GLN A 16 -37.50 -75.77 -22.87
N GLN A 17 -38.74 -75.57 -22.45
CA GLN A 17 -39.26 -74.27 -22.08
C GLN A 17 -38.61 -73.74 -20.79
N GLU A 18 -38.43 -74.59 -19.76
CA GLU A 18 -37.70 -74.24 -18.54
C GLU A 18 -36.22 -73.93 -18.82
N MET A 19 -35.56 -74.67 -19.73
CA MET A 19 -34.20 -74.34 -20.16
C MET A 19 -34.12 -73.01 -20.91
N ALA A 20 -35.14 -72.69 -21.71
CA ALA A 20 -35.22 -71.42 -22.42
C ALA A 20 -35.40 -70.24 -21.45
N GLU A 21 -36.30 -70.37 -20.47
CA GLU A 21 -36.50 -69.36 -19.41
C GLU A 21 -35.26 -69.19 -18.53
N MET A 22 -34.58 -70.27 -18.16
CA MET A 22 -33.33 -70.21 -17.39
C MET A 22 -32.23 -69.48 -18.17
N LYS A 23 -32.10 -69.73 -19.48
CA LYS A 23 -31.17 -69.00 -20.34
C LYS A 23 -31.53 -67.53 -20.52
N ALA A 24 -32.82 -67.19 -20.52
CA ALA A 24 -33.30 -65.81 -20.61
C ALA A 24 -33.08 -65.03 -19.30
N ASN A 25 -33.15 -65.69 -18.15
CA ASN A 25 -32.99 -65.08 -16.83
C ASN A 25 -31.55 -65.06 -16.31
N MET A 26 -30.65 -65.86 -16.90
CA MET A 26 -29.23 -65.82 -16.56
C MET A 26 -28.55 -64.62 -17.22
N ALA A 27 -27.83 -63.84 -16.42
CA ALA A 27 -26.94 -62.81 -16.93
C ALA A 27 -25.97 -63.45 -17.94
N THR A 28 -25.98 -62.92 -19.15
CA THR A 28 -25.12 -63.35 -20.23
C THR A 28 -23.67 -62.96 -19.94
N LYS A 29 -22.73 -63.69 -20.55
CA LYS A 29 -21.30 -63.32 -20.49
C LYS A 29 -21.06 -61.88 -20.96
N GLN A 30 -21.85 -61.40 -21.92
CA GLN A 30 -21.76 -60.04 -22.42
C GLN A 30 -22.16 -59.02 -21.35
N GLU A 31 -23.25 -59.25 -20.63
CA GLU A 31 -23.70 -58.35 -19.55
C GLU A 31 -22.69 -58.29 -18.39
N LEU A 32 -22.06 -59.42 -18.04
CA LEU A 32 -21.00 -59.44 -17.02
C LEU A 32 -19.74 -58.68 -17.46
N GLU A 33 -19.35 -58.78 -18.75
CA GLU A 33 -18.21 -58.03 -19.28
C GLU A 33 -18.51 -56.53 -19.38
N ASP A 34 -19.74 -56.16 -19.75
CA ASP A 34 -20.20 -54.77 -19.75
C ASP A 34 -20.22 -54.16 -18.34
N ILE A 35 -20.60 -54.93 -17.32
CA ILE A 35 -20.51 -54.49 -15.91
C ILE A 35 -19.06 -54.28 -15.51
N LYS A 36 -18.18 -55.22 -15.87
CA LYS A 36 -16.75 -55.18 -15.52
C LYS A 36 -16.03 -54.00 -16.16
N THR A 37 -16.42 -53.61 -17.37
CA THR A 37 -15.85 -52.44 -18.07
C THR A 37 -16.41 -51.10 -17.57
N ARG A 38 -17.61 -51.09 -16.97
CA ARG A 38 -18.25 -49.87 -16.43
C ARG A 38 -17.98 -49.62 -14.95
N MET A 39 -17.62 -50.65 -14.19
CA MET A 39 -17.28 -50.51 -12.78
C MET A 39 -15.90 -49.91 -12.61
N ALA A 40 -15.82 -48.87 -11.78
CA ALA A 40 -14.54 -48.35 -11.35
C ALA A 40 -13.74 -49.44 -10.61
N THR A 41 -12.49 -49.63 -11.01
CA THR A 41 -11.56 -50.54 -10.35
C THR A 41 -11.11 -49.95 -9.02
N LYS A 42 -10.59 -50.82 -8.14
CA LYS A 42 -10.03 -50.40 -6.85
C LYS A 42 -8.87 -49.42 -7.02
N GLU A 43 -8.06 -49.60 -8.05
CA GLU A 43 -6.93 -48.72 -8.39
C GLU A 43 -7.42 -47.33 -8.85
N GLU A 44 -8.48 -47.27 -9.66
CA GLU A 44 -9.11 -46.01 -10.08
C GLU A 44 -9.68 -45.24 -8.87
N LEU A 45 -10.31 -45.93 -7.92
CA LEU A 45 -10.84 -45.29 -6.71
C LEU A 45 -9.73 -44.77 -5.78
N GLU A 46 -8.63 -45.50 -5.61
CA GLU A 46 -7.47 -45.03 -4.83
C GLU A 46 -6.79 -43.84 -5.51
N HIS A 47 -6.65 -43.86 -6.83
CA HIS A 47 -6.09 -42.73 -7.60
C HIS A 47 -6.98 -41.49 -7.52
N ILE A 48 -8.31 -41.65 -7.58
CA ILE A 48 -9.27 -40.57 -7.38
C ILE A 48 -9.14 -39.99 -5.96
N LYS A 49 -9.01 -40.85 -4.95
CA LYS A 49 -8.89 -40.43 -3.54
C LYS A 49 -7.57 -39.72 -3.24
N ALA A 50 -6.49 -40.10 -3.91
CA ALA A 50 -5.17 -39.47 -3.77
C ALA A 50 -5.10 -38.09 -4.46
N ASN A 51 -5.87 -37.88 -5.53
CA ASN A 51 -5.82 -36.63 -6.31
C ASN A 51 -6.92 -35.62 -5.97
N MET A 52 -7.99 -36.05 -5.28
CA MET A 52 -9.02 -35.12 -4.84
C MET A 52 -8.62 -34.45 -3.53
N ALA A 53 -8.79 -33.12 -3.48
CA ALA A 53 -8.74 -32.39 -2.24
C ALA A 53 -9.77 -32.97 -1.26
N THR A 54 -9.30 -33.33 -0.08
CA THR A 54 -10.13 -33.78 1.02
C THR A 54 -11.01 -32.64 1.51
N LYS A 55 -12.13 -33.01 2.14
CA LYS A 55 -13.03 -32.03 2.77
C LYS A 55 -12.30 -31.13 3.79
N GLN A 56 -11.33 -31.70 4.52
CA GLN A 56 -10.52 -30.97 5.48
C GLN A 56 -9.60 -29.94 4.79
N GLU A 57 -8.98 -30.29 3.67
CA GLU A 57 -8.16 -29.35 2.88
C GLU A 57 -8.99 -28.19 2.33
N LEU A 58 -10.21 -28.47 1.85
CA LEU A 58 -11.12 -27.43 1.37
C LEU A 58 -11.59 -26.49 2.50
N GLU A 59 -11.88 -27.03 3.68
CA GLU A 59 -12.23 -26.21 4.86
C GLU A 59 -11.03 -25.35 5.32
N ASN A 60 -9.82 -25.91 5.35
CA ASN A 60 -8.61 -25.15 5.67
C ASN A 60 -8.33 -24.03 4.65
N ILE A 61 -8.50 -24.30 3.35
CA ILE A 61 -8.37 -23.27 2.31
C ILE A 61 -9.39 -22.16 2.52
N LYS A 62 -10.65 -22.52 2.83
CA LYS A 62 -11.73 -21.55 3.05
C LYS A 62 -11.51 -20.70 4.30
N ALA A 63 -10.90 -21.27 5.34
CA ALA A 63 -10.58 -20.55 6.57
C ALA A 63 -9.38 -19.59 6.42
N ASN A 64 -8.42 -19.93 5.55
CA ASN A 64 -7.19 -19.14 5.38
C ASN A 64 -7.23 -18.17 4.20
N MET A 65 -8.19 -18.32 3.29
CA MET A 65 -8.35 -17.42 2.15
C MET A 65 -9.03 -16.14 2.59
N ALA A 66 -8.38 -15.00 2.34
CA ALA A 66 -9.02 -13.70 2.46
C ALA A 66 -10.24 -13.66 1.54
N THR A 67 -11.39 -13.32 2.11
CA THR A 67 -12.63 -13.12 1.38
C THR A 67 -12.51 -11.91 0.46
N LYS A 68 -13.35 -11.88 -0.58
CA LYS A 68 -13.43 -10.75 -1.50
C LYS A 68 -13.73 -9.44 -0.76
N GLN A 69 -14.56 -9.50 0.28
CA GLN A 69 -14.88 -8.34 1.12
C GLN A 69 -13.66 -7.83 1.89
N GLU A 70 -12.90 -8.72 2.55
CA GLU A 70 -11.69 -8.35 3.28
C GLU A 70 -10.63 -7.71 2.37
N LEU A 71 -10.51 -8.18 1.13
CA LEU A 71 -9.61 -7.61 0.12
C LEU A 71 -10.08 -6.22 -0.36
N GLU A 72 -11.39 -5.98 -0.49
CA GLU A 72 -11.92 -4.66 -0.83
C GLU A 72 -11.79 -3.67 0.33
N ASP A 73 -12.08 -4.10 1.56
CA ASP A 73 -11.91 -3.29 2.76
C ASP A 73 -10.42 -2.90 2.96
N MET A 74 -9.49 -3.83 2.74
CA MET A 74 -8.06 -3.51 2.77
C MET A 74 -7.67 -2.49 1.68
N LYS A 75 -8.21 -2.62 0.47
CA LYS A 75 -7.93 -1.65 -0.61
C LYS A 75 -8.50 -0.27 -0.31
N ALA A 76 -9.67 -0.20 0.31
CA ALA A 76 -10.31 1.07 0.67
C ALA A 76 -9.57 1.78 1.82
N ASN A 77 -9.01 1.01 2.76
CA ASN A 77 -8.34 1.57 3.95
C ASN A 77 -6.83 1.77 3.78
N MET A 78 -6.22 1.19 2.76
CA MET A 78 -4.78 1.35 2.51
C MET A 78 -4.51 2.64 1.74
N ALA A 79 -3.64 3.48 2.30
CA ALA A 79 -3.11 4.64 1.58
C ALA A 79 -2.48 4.18 0.26
N THR A 80 -3.00 4.70 -0.82
CA THR A 80 -2.52 4.42 -2.16
C THR A 80 -1.18 5.12 -2.39
N LYS A 81 -0.41 4.57 -3.33
CA LYS A 81 0.84 5.19 -3.77
C LYS A 81 0.64 6.63 -4.29
N ALA A 82 -0.55 6.94 -4.82
CA ALA A 82 -0.91 8.28 -5.29
C ALA A 82 -1.02 9.27 -4.12
N GLU A 83 -1.77 8.92 -3.07
CA GLU A 83 -1.92 9.77 -1.87
C GLU A 83 -0.58 10.03 -1.19
N LEU A 84 0.28 9.01 -1.08
CA LEU A 84 1.63 9.18 -0.53
C LEU A 84 2.50 10.12 -1.39
N ASN A 85 2.35 10.09 -2.72
CA ASN A 85 3.06 10.99 -3.62
C ASN A 85 2.55 12.43 -3.51
N GLU A 86 1.24 12.63 -3.35
CA GLU A 86 0.65 13.95 -3.12
C GLU A 86 1.17 14.56 -1.80
N ILE A 87 1.13 13.81 -0.70
CA ILE A 87 1.68 14.24 0.59
C ILE A 87 3.16 14.64 0.45
N LYS A 88 3.95 13.83 -0.27
CA LYS A 88 5.36 14.13 -0.50
C LYS A 88 5.55 15.41 -1.32
N ALA A 89 4.74 15.62 -2.35
CA ALA A 89 4.80 16.82 -3.18
C ALA A 89 4.42 18.08 -2.38
N ASP A 90 3.36 18.01 -1.57
CA ASP A 90 2.92 19.14 -0.75
C ASP A 90 3.91 19.45 0.37
N MET A 91 4.50 18.42 0.98
CA MET A 91 5.60 18.60 1.92
C MET A 91 6.80 19.28 1.26
N ALA A 92 7.17 18.88 0.03
CA ALA A 92 8.26 19.50 -0.71
C ALA A 92 7.98 20.98 -1.03
N LYS A 93 6.75 21.33 -1.42
CA LYS A 93 6.33 22.73 -1.60
C LYS A 93 6.42 23.52 -0.30
N GLY A 94 5.95 22.95 0.82
CA GLY A 94 6.04 23.56 2.14
C GLY A 94 7.49 23.84 2.55
N PHE A 95 8.38 22.86 2.39
CA PHE A 95 9.81 23.03 2.67
C PHE A 95 10.47 24.10 1.78
N ALA A 96 10.09 24.18 0.51
CA ALA A 96 10.59 25.21 -0.40
C ALA A 96 10.16 26.62 0.04
N ALA A 97 8.89 26.79 0.43
CA ALA A 97 8.36 28.05 0.92
C ALA A 97 9.06 28.50 2.21
N VAL A 98 9.24 27.58 3.17
CA VAL A 98 9.97 27.87 4.42
C VAL A 98 11.42 28.26 4.14
N HIS A 99 12.12 27.52 3.27
CA HIS A 99 13.49 27.89 2.89
C HIS A 99 13.57 29.27 2.25
N GLN A 100 12.61 29.63 1.41
CA GLN A 100 12.57 30.95 0.78
C GLN A 100 12.37 32.06 1.82
N ALA A 101 11.43 31.88 2.75
CA ALA A 101 11.21 32.83 3.85
C ALA A 101 12.46 33.02 4.72
N ILE A 102 13.19 31.94 5.03
CA ILE A 102 14.45 32.02 5.78
C ILE A 102 15.49 32.86 5.03
N ARG A 103 15.63 32.71 3.72
CA ARG A 103 16.57 33.53 2.91
C ARG A 103 16.19 35.01 2.93
N GLU A 104 14.91 35.31 2.84
CA GLU A 104 14.41 36.69 2.89
C GLU A 104 14.68 37.32 4.26
N ILE A 105 14.44 36.58 5.34
CA ILE A 105 14.78 37.00 6.71
C ILE A 105 16.27 37.27 6.85
N ASP A 106 17.14 36.37 6.38
CA ASP A 106 18.61 36.55 6.41
C ASP A 106 19.05 37.83 5.67
N ALA A 107 18.45 38.10 4.51
CA ALA A 107 18.71 39.32 3.76
C ALA A 107 18.23 40.59 4.49
N ILE A 108 17.10 40.52 5.18
CA ILE A 108 16.61 41.62 6.03
C ILE A 108 17.55 41.86 7.20
N VAL A 109 17.98 40.79 7.90
CA VAL A 109 18.90 40.88 9.04
C VAL A 109 20.20 41.56 8.62
N LYS A 110 20.82 41.13 7.51
CA LYS A 110 22.03 41.77 6.99
C LYS A 110 21.85 43.26 6.69
N ARG A 111 20.71 43.65 6.13
CA ARG A 111 20.40 45.08 5.90
C ARG A 111 20.25 45.85 7.20
N LEU A 112 19.65 45.26 8.23
CA LEU A 112 19.51 45.88 9.54
C LEU A 112 20.87 46.07 10.22
N GLU A 113 21.73 45.06 10.18
CA GLU A 113 23.09 45.12 10.71
C GLU A 113 23.90 46.25 10.04
N GLN A 114 23.86 46.33 8.71
CA GLN A 114 24.52 47.40 7.96
C GLN A 114 23.99 48.78 8.32
N ASN A 115 22.67 48.92 8.47
CA ASN A 115 22.06 50.20 8.85
C ASN A 115 22.48 50.60 10.29
N GLN A 116 22.52 49.65 11.23
CA GLN A 116 23.02 49.90 12.58
C GLN A 116 24.49 50.35 12.59
N GLU A 117 25.34 49.72 11.79
CA GLU A 117 26.74 50.12 11.65
C GLU A 117 26.87 51.54 11.08
N GLN A 118 26.09 51.87 10.05
CA GLN A 118 26.05 53.22 9.47
C GLN A 118 25.60 54.28 10.50
N GLN A 119 24.59 53.98 11.31
CA GLN A 119 24.13 54.87 12.38
C GLN A 119 25.21 55.10 13.44
N MET A 120 25.93 54.04 13.84
CA MET A 120 27.04 54.15 14.78
C MET A 120 28.16 55.06 14.25
N GLN A 121 28.50 54.91 12.96
CA GLN A 121 29.51 55.76 12.31
C GLN A 121 29.08 57.22 12.24
N LEU A 122 27.78 57.48 12.02
CA LEU A 122 27.24 58.83 12.00
C LEU A 122 27.31 59.48 13.39
N LEU A 123 26.96 58.75 14.45
CA LEU A 123 27.05 59.22 15.83
C LEU A 123 28.50 59.58 16.19
N LEU A 124 29.46 58.69 15.90
CA LEU A 124 30.88 58.96 16.13
C LEU A 124 31.38 60.19 15.34
N ARG A 125 30.85 60.42 14.14
CA ARG A 125 31.17 61.63 13.37
C ARG A 125 30.60 62.89 14.02
N GLN A 126 29.37 62.83 14.52
CA GLN A 126 28.73 63.94 15.21
C GLN A 126 29.48 64.31 16.49
N GLU A 127 29.88 63.32 17.31
CA GLU A 127 30.71 63.53 18.50
C GLU A 127 32.01 64.27 18.17
N ARG A 128 32.75 63.82 17.14
CA ARG A 128 33.97 64.50 16.69
C ARG A 128 33.73 65.96 16.25
N ILE A 129 32.61 66.22 15.59
CA ILE A 129 32.26 67.58 15.18
C ILE A 129 31.96 68.45 16.40
N ILE A 130 31.20 67.92 17.37
CA ILE A 130 30.88 68.63 18.61
C ILE A 130 32.17 68.96 19.38
N ASP A 131 33.08 68.00 19.56
CA ASP A 131 34.37 68.22 20.22
C ASP A 131 35.19 69.32 19.54
N MET A 132 35.23 69.33 18.21
CA MET A 132 35.93 70.34 17.43
C MET A 132 35.31 71.72 17.59
N LEU A 133 33.97 71.82 17.55
CA LEU A 133 33.27 73.08 17.75
C LEU A 133 33.44 73.61 19.18
N CYS A 134 33.36 72.74 20.19
CA CYS A 134 33.61 73.12 21.58
C CYS A 134 35.03 73.68 21.76
N ARG A 135 36.05 73.02 21.19
CA ARG A 135 37.44 73.51 21.25
C ARG A 135 37.57 74.90 20.63
N ARG A 136 37.04 75.10 19.41
CA ARG A 136 37.08 76.40 18.73
C ARG A 136 36.31 77.47 19.50
N SER A 137 35.18 77.12 20.12
CA SER A 137 34.41 78.05 20.94
C SER A 137 35.23 78.54 22.15
N LEU A 138 35.92 77.63 22.84
CA LEU A 138 36.81 77.98 23.95
C LEU A 138 37.98 78.86 23.50
N GLU A 139 38.62 78.53 22.38
CA GLU A 139 39.70 79.34 21.78
C GLU A 139 39.23 80.76 21.44
N HIS A 140 38.04 80.89 20.83
CA HIS A 140 37.44 82.19 20.52
C HIS A 140 37.09 82.97 21.80
N GLU A 141 36.56 82.33 22.83
CA GLU A 141 36.22 83.00 24.09
C GLU A 141 37.46 83.50 24.86
N ALA A 142 38.56 82.73 24.84
CA ALA A 142 39.85 83.15 25.37
C ALA A 142 40.39 84.38 24.61
N ALA A 143 40.42 84.33 23.28
CA ALA A 143 40.89 85.45 22.45
C ALA A 143 40.05 86.74 22.65
N ILE A 144 38.73 86.61 22.80
CA ILE A 144 37.85 87.75 23.11
C ILE A 144 38.17 88.33 24.50
N SER A 145 38.44 87.48 25.48
CA SER A 145 38.81 87.88 26.83
C SER A 145 40.13 88.66 26.84
N ASP A 146 41.14 88.18 26.10
CA ASP A 146 42.43 88.86 25.96
C ASP A 146 42.28 90.25 25.30
N LEU A 147 41.49 90.34 24.22
CA LEU A 147 41.18 91.62 23.56
C LEU A 147 40.47 92.60 24.51
N ARG A 148 39.54 92.11 25.35
CA ARG A 148 38.85 92.94 26.35
C ARG A 148 39.80 93.46 27.43
N LEU A 149 40.81 92.68 27.82
CA LEU A 149 41.83 93.13 28.77
C LEU A 149 42.74 94.19 28.13
N ALA A 150 43.18 93.98 26.89
CA ALA A 150 44.02 94.93 26.17
C ALA A 150 43.33 96.29 25.90
N LEU A 151 42.01 96.32 25.81
CA LEU A 151 41.24 97.57 25.68
C LEU A 151 41.00 98.30 27.02
N LYS A 152 41.22 97.65 28.16
CA LYS A 152 40.99 98.21 29.49
C LYS A 152 42.25 98.72 30.19
N GLY A 153 43.44 98.29 29.75
CA GLY A 153 44.74 98.77 30.22
C GLY A 153 45.28 99.87 29.33
#